data_AF-A0A6C0DP35-F1
#
_entry.id   AF-A0A6C0DP35-F1
#
_cell.length_a   1.000
_cell.length_b   1.000
_cell.length_c   1.000
_cell.angle_alpha   90.00
_cell.angle_beta   90.00
_cell.angle_gamma   90.00
#
_symmetry.space_group_name_H-M   'P 1'
#
loop_
_entity.id
_entity.type
_entity.pdbx_description
1 polymer ?
#
loop_
_entity_poly.entity_id
_entity_poly.type
_entity_poly.pdbx_seq_one_letter_code
_entity_poly.pdbx_strand_id
1 'polypeptide(L)'
;MEWQLPIQKVEIGNMNIGNPWARKESTQKPMAPLSYFGTHFRLPYVSLLFPPLTVIEYNIHTGKLVLDMSETSLACIKLSTLQETLVGAIVYHQYGWFKTDFTTQEVRQGFQPIFQDNQLLLHCPLGTPPSRSRGEGGRGFGQKPPMYESGKGWRETTPEDLKPGKRLRVAVKFHGISFLNRSDQKDESSEMVWSGKCRIQHRIQGMLCMNS
;
A
#
# COMPACT_ATOMS: atom_id res chain seq x y z
N MET A 1 -14.94 2.83 -13.24
CA MET A 1 -13.75 2.06 -13.62
C MET A 1 -12.55 2.86 -13.13
N GLU A 2 -11.75 2.35 -12.18
CA GLU A 2 -10.58 3.09 -11.68
C GLU A 2 -9.40 2.87 -12.65
N TRP A 3 -8.71 3.95 -13.04
CA TRP A 3 -7.54 3.86 -13.92
C TRP A 3 -6.36 3.21 -13.18
N GLN A 4 -5.59 2.38 -13.88
CA GLN A 4 -4.40 1.72 -13.35
C GLN A 4 -3.21 2.08 -14.22
N LEU A 5 -2.11 2.51 -13.60
CA LEU A 5 -0.87 2.87 -14.27
C LEU A 5 0.07 1.66 -14.26
N PRO A 6 0.54 1.16 -15.42
CA PRO A 6 1.63 0.19 -15.43
C PRO A 6 2.84 0.77 -14.69
N ILE A 7 3.43 0.03 -13.74
CA ILE A 7 4.58 0.49 -12.96
C ILE A 7 5.71 1.02 -13.86
N GLN A 8 5.90 0.40 -15.03
CA GLN A 8 6.90 0.80 -16.03
C GLN A 8 6.68 2.20 -16.59
N LYS A 9 5.45 2.73 -16.54
CA LYS A 9 5.09 4.07 -17.06
C LYS A 9 4.95 5.12 -15.96
N VAL A 10 5.01 4.75 -14.69
CA VAL A 10 4.90 5.69 -13.57
C VAL A 10 6.14 6.57 -13.50
N GLU A 11 5.95 7.87 -13.40
CA GLU A 11 7.02 8.82 -13.10
C GLU A 11 6.93 9.21 -11.63
N ILE A 12 7.92 8.84 -10.82
CA ILE A 12 7.87 9.05 -9.36
C ILE A 12 7.77 10.54 -9.00
N GLY A 13 8.38 11.43 -9.79
CA GLY A 13 8.30 12.89 -9.60
C GLY A 13 6.89 13.46 -9.73
N ASN A 14 5.97 12.74 -10.37
CA ASN A 14 4.57 13.13 -10.50
C ASN A 14 3.70 12.68 -9.30
N MET A 15 4.29 11.97 -8.33
CA MET A 15 3.60 11.60 -7.10
C MET A 15 3.62 12.74 -6.10
N ASN A 16 2.48 12.95 -5.44
CA ASN A 16 2.32 14.01 -4.47
C ASN A 16 1.79 13.43 -3.16
N ILE A 17 2.31 13.96 -2.05
CA ILE A 17 1.98 13.56 -0.69
C ILE A 17 1.20 14.70 -0.05
N GLY A 18 -0.04 14.43 0.33
CA GLY A 18 -0.89 15.41 1.01
C GLY A 18 -0.62 15.49 2.51
N ASN A 19 -1.24 16.48 3.15
CA ASN A 19 -1.17 16.67 4.60
C ASN A 19 -1.99 15.56 5.33
N PRO A 20 -1.42 14.85 6.32
CA PRO A 20 -2.13 13.81 7.09
C PRO A 20 -3.35 14.32 7.86
N TRP A 21 -3.43 15.63 8.11
CA TRP A 21 -4.51 16.30 8.84
C TRP A 21 -5.58 16.93 7.95
N ALA A 22 -5.45 16.81 6.63
CA ALA A 22 -6.40 17.41 5.70
C ALA A 22 -7.82 16.82 5.80
N ARG A 23 -7.95 15.60 6.34
CA ARG A 23 -9.24 14.95 6.58
C ARG A 23 -9.69 15.26 8.01
N LYS A 24 -10.79 15.99 8.16
CA LYS A 24 -11.37 16.40 9.46
C LYS A 24 -12.09 15.28 10.22
N GLU A 25 -12.05 14.03 9.77
CA GLU A 25 -12.69 12.91 10.46
C GLU A 25 -11.85 12.49 11.66
N SER A 26 -12.26 12.96 12.85
CA SER A 26 -11.51 12.95 14.12
C SER A 26 -11.16 11.58 14.70
N THR A 27 -11.62 10.47 14.11
CA THR A 27 -11.43 9.12 14.65
C THR A 27 -10.49 8.24 13.81
N GLN A 28 -10.05 8.70 12.64
CA GLN A 28 -9.19 7.90 11.76
C GLN A 28 -7.70 8.15 12.06
N LYS A 29 -6.92 7.07 11.98
CA LYS A 29 -5.45 7.11 12.04
C LYS A 29 -4.91 8.14 11.03
N PRO A 30 -3.99 9.04 11.42
CA PRO A 30 -3.45 10.05 10.51
C PRO A 30 -2.84 9.37 9.27
N MET A 31 -3.21 9.88 8.10
CA MET A 31 -2.78 9.34 6.81
C MET A 31 -2.51 10.45 5.81
N ALA A 32 -1.26 10.58 5.37
CA ALA A 32 -0.87 11.47 4.29
C ALA A 32 -1.29 10.84 2.95
N PRO A 33 -2.29 11.38 2.22
CA PRO A 33 -2.77 10.76 1.00
C PRO A 33 -1.72 10.82 -0.10
N LEU A 34 -1.61 9.76 -0.90
CA LEU A 34 -0.78 9.75 -2.10
C LEU A 34 -1.66 10.05 -3.32
N SER A 35 -1.19 10.89 -4.23
CA SER A 35 -1.87 11.19 -5.49
C SER A 35 -0.87 11.21 -6.65
N TYR A 36 -1.35 11.11 -7.88
CA TYR A 36 -0.52 11.14 -9.09
C TYR A 36 -1.01 12.23 -10.03
N PHE A 37 -0.09 13.07 -10.50
CA PHE A 37 -0.35 14.18 -11.41
C PHE A 37 0.35 13.95 -12.75
N GLY A 38 -0.35 13.36 -13.71
CA GLY A 38 0.14 13.31 -15.08
C GLY A 38 -0.13 14.63 -15.80
N THR A 39 0.50 14.82 -16.97
CA THR A 39 0.35 16.02 -17.81
C THR A 39 -1.10 16.35 -18.15
N HIS A 40 -1.95 15.33 -18.31
CA HIS A 40 -3.35 15.48 -18.76
C HIS A 40 -4.38 14.87 -17.79
N PHE A 41 -3.94 14.32 -16.67
CA PHE A 41 -4.86 13.66 -15.73
C PHE A 41 -4.34 13.72 -14.30
N ARG A 42 -5.28 13.71 -13.36
CA ARG A 42 -4.99 13.63 -11.94
C ARG A 42 -5.67 12.41 -11.34
N LEU A 43 -4.90 11.57 -10.68
CA LEU A 43 -5.44 10.46 -9.90
C LEU A 43 -5.41 10.86 -8.41
N PRO A 44 -6.54 10.80 -7.69
CA PRO A 44 -6.59 11.13 -6.27
C PRO A 44 -5.94 10.04 -5.38
N TYR A 45 -5.48 8.96 -5.99
CA TYR A 45 -4.74 7.85 -5.40
C TYR A 45 -3.79 7.27 -6.45
N VAL A 46 -2.73 6.60 -6.02
CA VAL A 46 -1.79 5.96 -6.95
C VAL A 46 -2.19 4.51 -7.15
N SER A 47 -2.74 4.18 -8.31
CA SER A 47 -3.17 2.82 -8.66
C SER A 47 -2.21 2.23 -9.66
N LEU A 48 -1.45 1.20 -9.25
CA LEU A 48 -0.40 0.59 -10.04
C LEU A 48 -0.78 -0.80 -10.52
N LEU A 49 -0.48 -1.09 -11.77
CA LEU A 49 -0.51 -2.42 -12.35
C LEU A 49 0.93 -2.95 -12.45
N PHE A 50 1.19 -4.04 -11.74
CA PHE A 50 2.48 -4.73 -11.82
C PHE A 50 2.51 -5.65 -13.04
N PRO A 51 3.70 -6.00 -13.56
CA PRO A 51 3.82 -7.10 -14.51
C PRO A 51 3.42 -8.44 -13.87
N PRO A 52 3.36 -9.55 -14.62
CA PRO A 52 3.27 -10.89 -14.03
C PRO A 52 4.45 -11.15 -13.08
N LEU A 53 4.13 -11.42 -11.80
CA LEU A 53 5.10 -11.73 -10.75
C LEU A 53 4.83 -13.12 -10.20
N THR A 54 5.88 -13.82 -9.77
CA THR A 54 5.77 -15.15 -9.16
C THR A 54 5.50 -15.02 -7.67
N VAL A 55 4.57 -15.79 -7.13
CA VAL A 55 4.34 -15.86 -5.68
C VAL A 55 5.49 -16.62 -5.02
N ILE A 56 6.14 -15.97 -4.07
CA ILE A 56 7.18 -16.59 -3.23
C ILE A 56 6.54 -17.19 -1.97
N GLU A 57 5.71 -16.39 -1.29
CA GLU A 57 5.15 -16.75 0.00
C GLU A 57 3.74 -16.15 0.11
N TYR A 58 2.80 -16.92 0.66
CA TYR A 58 1.54 -16.39 1.16
C TYR A 58 1.23 -16.95 2.53
N ASN A 59 0.98 -16.07 3.50
CA ASN A 59 0.58 -16.43 4.85
C ASN A 59 -0.89 -16.06 5.06
N ILE A 60 -1.75 -17.07 5.17
CA ILE A 60 -3.19 -16.89 5.33
C ILE A 60 -3.60 -16.19 6.64
N HIS A 61 -2.81 -16.35 7.70
CA HIS A 61 -3.13 -15.80 9.02
C HIS A 61 -2.82 -14.30 9.09
N THR A 62 -1.72 -13.87 8.46
CA THR A 62 -1.30 -12.46 8.45
C THR A 62 -1.74 -11.71 7.20
N GLY A 63 -2.20 -12.43 6.17
CA GLY A 63 -2.45 -11.89 4.83
C GLY A 63 -1.18 -11.46 4.11
N LYS A 64 0.03 -11.80 4.59
CA LYS A 64 1.29 -11.44 3.91
C LYS A 64 1.39 -12.18 2.58
N LEU A 65 1.52 -11.42 1.49
CA LEU A 65 1.79 -11.92 0.15
C LEU A 65 3.14 -11.36 -0.31
N VAL A 66 4.06 -12.24 -0.68
CA VAL A 66 5.39 -11.90 -1.18
C VAL A 66 5.47 -12.31 -2.65
N LEU A 67 5.80 -11.36 -3.51
CA LEU A 67 5.93 -11.58 -4.94
C LEU A 67 7.37 -11.31 -5.39
N ASP A 68 7.90 -12.18 -6.23
CA ASP A 68 9.23 -12.03 -6.83
C ASP A 68 9.21 -10.95 -7.91
N MET A 69 10.13 -9.99 -7.79
CA MET A 69 10.37 -8.93 -8.76
C MET A 69 11.74 -9.04 -9.45
N SER A 70 12.51 -10.09 -9.22
CA SER A 70 13.87 -10.28 -9.76
C SER A 70 13.95 -10.13 -11.29
N GLU A 71 12.90 -10.52 -12.02
CA GLU A 71 12.80 -10.40 -13.48
C GLU A 71 12.45 -8.98 -13.98
N THR A 72 12.25 -8.01 -13.08
CA THR A 72 11.63 -6.70 -13.42
C THR A 72 12.45 -5.51 -12.91
N SER A 73 13.72 -5.43 -13.34
CA SER A 73 14.70 -4.42 -12.89
C SER A 73 14.17 -2.98 -12.88
N LEU A 74 13.48 -2.53 -13.94
CA LEU A 74 12.91 -1.18 -14.01
C LEU A 74 11.84 -0.94 -12.92
N ALA A 75 11.02 -1.94 -12.64
CA ALA A 75 10.01 -1.84 -11.58
C ALA A 75 10.68 -1.81 -10.19
N CYS A 76 11.73 -2.60 -9.97
CA CYS A 76 12.54 -2.56 -8.75
C CYS A 76 13.12 -1.16 -8.52
N ILE A 77 13.77 -0.58 -9.52
CA ILE A 77 14.35 0.77 -9.44
C ILE A 77 13.26 1.79 -9.07
N LYS A 78 12.11 1.74 -9.74
CA LYS A 78 11.00 2.67 -9.48
C LYS A 78 10.43 2.55 -8.07
N LEU A 79 10.27 1.33 -7.54
CA LEU A 79 9.81 1.13 -6.18
C LEU A 79 10.85 1.58 -5.15
N SER A 80 12.13 1.31 -5.37
CA SER A 80 13.21 1.82 -4.51
C SER A 80 13.22 3.35 -4.49
N THR A 81 13.20 3.99 -5.66
CA THR A 81 13.13 5.46 -5.77
C THR A 81 11.87 6.01 -5.12
N LEU A 82 10.73 5.34 -5.27
CA LEU A 82 9.50 5.71 -4.58
C LEU A 82 9.69 5.70 -3.06
N GLN A 83 10.17 4.60 -2.48
CA GLN A 83 10.36 4.51 -1.03
C GLN A 83 11.29 5.59 -0.49
N GLU A 84 12.42 5.84 -1.17
CA GLU A 84 13.35 6.91 -0.76
C GLU A 84 12.73 8.30 -0.90
N THR A 85 11.94 8.54 -1.95
CA THR A 85 11.20 9.80 -2.12
C THR A 85 10.18 10.00 -0.99
N LEU A 86 9.46 8.94 -0.61
CA LEU A 86 8.50 8.99 0.50
C LEU A 86 9.20 9.26 1.83
N VAL A 87 10.31 8.57 2.11
CA VAL A 87 11.12 8.81 3.32
C VAL A 87 11.62 10.26 3.36
N GLY A 88 12.22 10.75 2.27
CA GLY A 88 12.69 12.13 2.19
C GLY A 88 11.59 13.17 2.41
N ALA A 89 10.41 12.95 1.84
CA ALA A 89 9.27 13.83 2.03
C ALA A 89 8.72 13.79 3.47
N ILE A 90 8.71 12.62 4.12
CA ILE A 90 8.34 12.52 5.54
C ILE A 90 9.33 13.32 6.39
N VAL A 91 10.64 13.14 6.19
CA VAL A 91 11.68 13.87 6.93
C VAL A 91 11.54 15.38 6.73
N TYR A 92 11.23 15.83 5.52
CA TYR A 92 11.03 17.24 5.22
C TYR A 92 9.78 17.82 5.91
N HIS A 93 8.69 17.06 5.99
CA HIS A 93 7.41 17.57 6.51
C HIS A 93 7.14 17.25 7.99
N GLN A 94 7.92 16.37 8.63
CA GLN A 94 7.61 15.83 9.96
C GLN A 94 7.42 16.89 11.04
N TYR A 95 8.19 17.98 11.04
CA TYR A 95 8.04 19.03 12.04
C TYR A 95 6.70 19.76 11.88
N GLY A 96 6.31 20.01 10.63
CA GLY A 96 5.00 20.58 10.31
C GLY A 96 3.83 19.65 10.63
N TRP A 97 4.02 18.34 10.43
CA TRP A 97 2.97 17.35 10.67
C TRP A 97 2.85 16.92 12.13
N PHE A 98 3.94 16.67 12.83
CA PHE A 98 3.93 15.98 14.12
C PHE A 98 4.67 16.72 15.23
N LYS A 99 5.30 17.86 14.94
CA LYS A 99 6.16 18.58 15.90
C LYS A 99 7.33 17.72 16.42
N THR A 100 7.74 16.72 15.63
CA THR A 100 8.88 15.84 15.90
C THR A 100 10.03 16.13 14.93
N ASP A 101 11.24 15.71 15.30
CA ASP A 101 12.45 15.88 14.48
C ASP A 101 13.30 14.60 14.48
N PHE A 102 12.78 13.54 13.84
CA PHE A 102 13.52 12.30 13.63
C PHE A 102 14.56 12.49 12.53
N THR A 103 15.73 11.90 12.70
CA THR A 103 16.75 11.82 11.65
C THR A 103 16.24 11.00 10.45
N THR A 104 16.84 11.23 9.28
CA THR A 104 16.53 10.44 8.07
C THR A 104 16.69 8.93 8.32
N GLN A 105 17.69 8.54 9.12
CA GLN A 105 17.94 7.14 9.45
C GLN A 105 16.84 6.55 10.34
N GLU A 106 16.38 7.28 11.35
CA GLU A 106 15.27 6.84 12.21
C GLU A 106 13.97 6.70 11.43
N VAL A 107 13.65 7.65 10.55
CA VAL A 107 12.47 7.55 9.67
C VAL A 107 12.59 6.35 8.74
N ARG A 108 13.77 6.12 8.14
CA ARG A 108 14.00 4.95 7.27
C ARG A 108 13.84 3.63 8.04
N GLN A 109 14.33 3.55 9.27
CA GLN A 109 14.16 2.36 10.13
C GLN A 109 12.71 2.15 10.58
N GLY A 110 11.97 3.24 10.80
CA GLY A 110 10.55 3.20 11.14
C GLY A 110 9.61 2.96 9.95
N PHE A 111 10.10 3.11 8.72
CA PHE A 111 9.33 2.91 7.49
C PHE A 111 9.21 1.42 7.17
N GLN A 112 7.99 0.88 7.19
CA GLN A 112 7.74 -0.48 6.74
C GLN A 112 7.81 -0.53 5.20
N PRO A 113 8.80 -1.23 4.62
CA PRO A 113 8.96 -1.28 3.18
C PRO A 113 7.83 -2.05 2.51
N ILE A 114 7.44 -1.60 1.32
CA ILE A 114 6.62 -2.36 0.38
C ILE A 114 7.49 -3.14 -0.61
N PHE A 115 8.77 -2.77 -0.73
CA PHE A 115 9.74 -3.41 -1.60
C PHE A 115 11.07 -3.60 -0.88
N GLN A 116 11.58 -4.83 -0.86
CA GLN A 116 12.85 -5.19 -0.22
C GLN A 116 13.44 -6.42 -0.91
N ASP A 117 14.76 -6.42 -1.14
CA ASP A 117 15.50 -7.59 -1.66
C ASP A 117 14.89 -8.20 -2.94
N ASN A 118 14.46 -7.35 -3.88
CA ASN A 118 13.74 -7.74 -5.10
C ASN A 118 12.39 -8.44 -4.86
N GLN A 119 11.75 -8.19 -3.72
CA GLN A 119 10.45 -8.73 -3.36
C GLN A 119 9.45 -7.61 -3.13
N LEU A 120 8.25 -7.78 -3.68
CA LEU A 120 7.09 -6.92 -3.39
C LEU A 120 6.32 -7.53 -2.21
N LEU A 121 6.15 -6.73 -1.15
CA LEU A 121 5.51 -7.12 0.10
C LEU A 121 4.12 -6.51 0.17
N LEU A 122 3.07 -7.33 0.00
CA LEU A 122 1.69 -6.88 0.02
C LEU A 122 0.90 -7.52 1.17
N HIS A 123 -0.08 -6.78 1.68
CA HIS A 123 -1.14 -7.32 2.52
C HIS A 123 -2.37 -7.67 1.67
N CYS A 124 -2.74 -8.96 1.69
CA CYS A 124 -3.84 -9.58 0.97
C CYS A 124 -4.65 -10.47 1.94
N PRO A 125 -5.57 -9.90 2.74
CA PRO A 125 -6.36 -10.69 3.67
C PRO A 125 -7.41 -11.52 2.92
N LEU A 126 -7.26 -12.86 2.94
CA LEU A 126 -8.29 -13.79 2.45
C LEU A 126 -9.14 -14.41 3.58
N GLY A 127 -8.84 -14.07 4.83
CA GLY A 127 -9.56 -14.57 6.00
C GLY A 127 -11.05 -14.25 5.98
N THR A 128 -11.83 -15.02 6.74
CA THR A 128 -13.26 -14.78 6.96
C THR A 128 -13.42 -13.35 7.46
N PRO A 129 -14.24 -12.49 6.80
CA PRO A 129 -14.51 -11.17 7.34
C PRO A 129 -14.98 -11.33 8.79
N PRO A 130 -14.48 -10.53 9.75
CA PRO A 130 -15.01 -10.57 11.11
C PRO A 130 -16.53 -10.41 10.99
N SER A 131 -17.25 -11.36 11.60
CA SER A 131 -18.71 -11.48 11.52
C SER A 131 -19.33 -10.08 11.66
N ARG A 132 -19.90 -9.56 10.58
CA ARG A 132 -20.42 -8.20 10.55
C ARG A 132 -21.61 -8.14 11.50
N SER A 133 -21.47 -7.40 12.59
CA SER A 133 -22.58 -6.65 13.15
C SER A 133 -23.26 -5.92 11.99
N ARG A 134 -24.52 -6.31 11.72
CA ARG A 134 -25.42 -5.70 10.74
C ARG A 134 -25.43 -4.17 10.93
N GLY A 135 -24.85 -3.45 9.98
CA GLY A 135 -24.81 -1.99 9.99
C GLY A 135 -24.22 -1.46 8.69
N GLU A 136 -25.13 -1.16 7.76
CA GLU A 136 -25.05 -0.29 6.58
C GLU A 136 -23.69 0.21 6.03
N GLY A 137 -23.51 0.06 4.71
CA GLY A 137 -22.77 1.01 3.87
C GLY A 137 -21.25 0.89 3.75
N GLY A 138 -20.56 0.20 4.67
CA GLY A 138 -19.09 0.13 4.67
C GLY A 138 -18.49 -0.84 3.64
N ARG A 139 -18.28 -0.42 2.38
CA ARG A 139 -17.32 -1.08 1.45
C ARG A 139 -15.88 -0.72 1.84
N GLY A 140 -15.43 -1.12 3.01
CA GLY A 140 -14.08 -0.79 3.48
C GLY A 140 -13.43 -1.99 4.16
N PHE A 141 -12.23 -2.37 3.71
CA PHE A 141 -11.25 -3.13 4.47
C PHE A 141 -11.41 -4.65 4.70
N GLY A 142 -12.43 -5.33 4.14
CA GLY A 142 -12.57 -6.79 4.31
C GLY A 142 -12.93 -7.61 3.08
N GLN A 143 -12.99 -7.02 1.89
CA GLN A 143 -13.31 -7.79 0.68
C GLN A 143 -12.06 -8.40 0.07
N LYS A 144 -12.11 -9.72 -0.11
CA LYS A 144 -11.11 -10.48 -0.87
C LYS A 144 -10.94 -9.83 -2.26
N PRO A 145 -9.71 -9.65 -2.75
CA PRO A 145 -9.51 -9.15 -4.11
C PRO A 145 -10.16 -10.11 -5.13
N PRO A 146 -10.80 -9.60 -6.19
CA PRO A 146 -11.27 -10.45 -7.28
C PRO A 146 -10.08 -10.99 -8.08
N MET A 147 -10.19 -12.23 -8.53
CA MET A 147 -9.23 -12.92 -9.40
C MET A 147 -9.88 -13.17 -10.75
N TYR A 148 -9.23 -12.78 -11.84
CA TYR A 148 -9.59 -13.20 -13.19
C TYR A 148 -8.79 -14.43 -13.58
N GLU A 149 -9.48 -15.44 -14.12
CA GLU A 149 -8.88 -16.64 -14.67
C GLU A 149 -9.33 -16.82 -16.12
N SER A 150 -8.36 -17.03 -17.02
CA SER A 150 -8.65 -17.19 -18.45
C SER A 150 -9.62 -18.35 -18.69
N GLY A 151 -10.67 -18.10 -19.47
CA GLY A 151 -11.73 -19.07 -19.75
C GLY A 151 -12.77 -19.26 -18.63
N LYS A 152 -12.50 -18.81 -17.40
CA LYS A 152 -13.45 -18.91 -16.27
C LYS A 152 -14.02 -17.57 -15.81
N GLY A 153 -13.39 -16.46 -16.19
CA GLY A 153 -13.83 -15.12 -15.85
C GLY A 153 -13.40 -14.67 -14.44
N TRP A 154 -14.13 -13.70 -13.88
CA TRP A 154 -13.86 -13.16 -12.55
C TRP A 154 -14.48 -14.03 -11.45
N ARG A 155 -13.69 -14.33 -10.42
CA ARG A 155 -14.11 -15.07 -9.22
C ARG A 155 -13.43 -14.50 -7.96
N GLU A 156 -13.82 -15.00 -6.79
CA GLU A 156 -13.10 -14.67 -5.56
C GLU A 156 -11.71 -15.34 -5.53
N THR A 157 -10.74 -14.64 -4.96
CA THR A 157 -9.43 -15.21 -4.68
C THR A 157 -9.53 -16.22 -3.54
N THR A 158 -8.91 -17.39 -3.73
CA THR A 158 -8.75 -18.46 -2.75
C THR A 158 -7.28 -18.60 -2.37
N PRO A 159 -6.95 -19.21 -1.20
CA PRO A 159 -5.56 -19.46 -0.82
C PRO A 159 -4.77 -20.31 -1.85
N GLU A 160 -5.47 -21.18 -2.59
CA GLU A 160 -4.89 -22.01 -3.65
C GLU A 160 -4.32 -21.18 -4.81
N ASP A 161 -4.90 -20.00 -5.05
CA ASP A 161 -4.45 -19.08 -6.10
C ASP A 161 -3.15 -18.36 -5.75
N LEU A 162 -2.82 -18.32 -4.45
CA LEU A 162 -1.65 -17.64 -3.89
C LEU A 162 -0.58 -18.64 -3.42
N LYS A 163 -0.59 -19.88 -3.91
CA LYS A 163 0.47 -20.85 -3.61
C LYS A 163 1.80 -20.42 -4.24
N PRO A 164 2.95 -20.70 -3.59
CA PRO A 164 4.25 -20.46 -4.16
C PRO A 164 4.39 -21.04 -5.58
N GLY A 165 5.05 -20.30 -6.47
CA GLY A 165 5.21 -20.65 -7.88
C GLY A 165 4.08 -20.22 -8.81
N LYS A 166 2.90 -19.82 -8.29
CA LYS A 166 1.84 -19.22 -9.11
C LYS A 166 2.29 -17.88 -9.68
N ARG A 167 1.93 -17.58 -10.92
CA ARG A 167 2.28 -16.32 -11.59
C ARG A 167 1.05 -15.44 -11.71
N LEU A 168 1.11 -14.24 -11.13
CA LEU A 168 -0.03 -13.34 -10.99
C LEU A 168 0.31 -11.96 -11.51
N ARG A 169 -0.63 -11.32 -12.19
CA ARG A 169 -0.61 -9.87 -12.38
C ARG A 169 -1.45 -9.22 -11.30
N VAL A 170 -0.89 -8.28 -10.55
CA VAL A 170 -1.60 -7.63 -9.43
C VAL A 170 -1.81 -6.13 -9.69
N ALA A 171 -3.03 -5.67 -9.45
CA ALA A 171 -3.39 -4.25 -9.44
C ALA A 171 -3.51 -3.76 -7.99
N VAL A 172 -2.72 -2.76 -7.62
CA VAL A 172 -2.61 -2.28 -6.25
C VAL A 172 -2.88 -0.78 -6.18
N LYS A 173 -3.80 -0.38 -5.31
CA LYS A 173 -4.10 1.01 -5.01
C LYS A 173 -3.37 1.43 -3.75
N PHE A 174 -2.48 2.42 -3.87
CA PHE A 174 -1.84 3.12 -2.76
C PHE A 174 -2.69 4.31 -2.34
N HIS A 175 -3.18 4.27 -1.11
CA HIS A 175 -4.05 5.28 -0.51
C HIS A 175 -3.25 6.44 0.07
N GLY A 176 -2.11 6.14 0.70
CA GLY A 176 -1.41 7.10 1.53
C GLY A 176 -0.32 6.46 2.36
N ILE A 177 0.30 7.26 3.22
CA ILE A 177 1.23 6.82 4.27
C ILE A 177 0.49 6.95 5.59
N SER A 178 0.35 5.86 6.33
CA SER A 178 -0.20 5.91 7.70
C SER A 178 0.91 6.01 8.72
N PHE A 179 0.68 6.78 9.77
CA PHE A 179 1.64 7.04 10.84
C PHE A 179 1.17 6.38 12.14
N LEU A 180 2.06 5.64 12.81
CA LEU A 180 1.74 5.01 14.08
C LEU A 180 2.03 5.99 15.21
N ASN A 181 1.03 6.29 16.03
CA ASN A 181 1.20 7.15 17.19
C ASN A 181 1.72 6.35 18.39
N ARG A 182 2.40 7.04 19.30
CA ARG A 182 2.78 6.51 20.61
C ARG A 182 1.53 6.28 21.46
N SER A 183 1.40 5.09 22.03
CA SER A 183 0.25 4.68 22.87
C SER A 183 0.49 4.89 24.37
N ASP A 184 1.74 5.17 24.72
CA ASP A 184 2.29 5.34 26.06
C ASP A 184 2.06 6.75 26.63
N GLN A 185 1.85 7.75 25.78
CA GLN A 185 1.46 9.10 26.19
C GLN A 185 -0.05 9.29 26.06
N LYS A 186 -0.79 8.91 27.11
CA LYS A 186 -2.17 9.33 27.33
C LYS A 186 -2.20 10.55 28.27
N ASP A 187 -1.34 11.52 28.02
CA ASP A 187 -1.42 12.79 28.76
C ASP A 187 -2.66 13.57 28.30
N GLU A 188 -3.26 14.29 29.25
CA GLU A 188 -4.54 14.99 29.10
C GLU A 188 -4.50 16.10 28.02
N SER A 189 -3.31 16.51 27.56
CA SER A 189 -3.12 17.31 26.35
C SER A 189 -3.11 16.40 25.12
N SER A 190 -4.24 16.34 24.41
CA SER A 190 -4.57 15.43 23.30
C SER A 190 -3.73 15.60 22.00
N GLU A 191 -2.43 15.87 22.09
CA GLU A 191 -1.56 15.94 20.92
C GLU A 191 -1.06 14.53 20.54
N MET A 192 -1.43 14.07 19.34
CA MET A 192 -0.97 12.80 18.81
C MET A 192 0.52 12.85 18.48
N VAL A 193 1.35 12.21 19.31
CA VAL A 193 2.80 12.11 19.07
C VAL A 193 3.11 10.92 18.14
N TRP A 194 3.71 11.21 16.99
CA TRP A 194 4.15 10.18 16.05
C TRP A 194 5.34 9.38 16.61
N SER A 195 5.29 8.05 16.50
CA SER A 195 6.32 7.14 17.02
C SER A 195 7.58 7.02 16.14
N GLY A 196 7.62 7.69 14.99
CA GLY A 196 8.63 7.46 13.93
C GLY A 196 8.29 6.28 13.01
N LYS A 197 7.32 5.43 13.38
CA LYS A 197 6.89 4.30 12.55
C LYS A 197 5.81 4.69 11.54
N CYS A 198 5.97 4.28 10.29
CA CYS A 198 5.01 4.56 9.23
C CYS A 198 4.99 3.45 8.18
N ARG A 199 3.93 3.40 7.36
CA ARG A 199 3.80 2.42 6.28
C ARG A 199 2.87 2.93 5.20
N ILE A 200 3.12 2.51 3.96
CA ILE A 200 2.18 2.72 2.86
C ILE A 200 0.90 1.94 3.16
N GLN A 201 -0.25 2.61 3.02
CA GLN A 201 -1.57 1.97 3.04
C GLN A 201 -1.96 1.62 1.61
N HIS A 202 -2.29 0.36 1.40
CA HIS A 202 -2.61 -0.15 0.08
C HIS A 202 -3.75 -1.16 0.10
N ARG A 203 -4.32 -1.39 -1.09
CA ARG A 203 -5.33 -2.41 -1.33
C ARG A 203 -5.13 -3.04 -2.69
N ILE A 204 -5.15 -4.37 -2.74
CA ILE A 204 -5.21 -5.10 -4.02
C ILE A 204 -6.62 -4.92 -4.60
N GLN A 205 -6.70 -4.31 -5.78
CA GLN A 205 -7.95 -4.05 -6.50
C GLN A 205 -8.42 -5.27 -7.30
N GLY A 206 -7.48 -6.06 -7.79
CA GLY A 206 -7.75 -7.27 -8.53
C GLY A 206 -6.46 -7.97 -8.93
N MET A 207 -6.59 -9.23 -9.29
CA MET A 207 -5.49 -10.09 -9.72
C MET A 207 -5.87 -10.82 -10.99
N LEU A 208 -4.88 -11.11 -11.83
CA LEU A 208 -5.04 -11.94 -13.02
C LEU A 208 -4.13 -13.16 -12.85
N CYS A 209 -4.72 -14.36 -12.91
CA CYS A 209 -3.96 -15.60 -12.95
C CYS A 209 -3.38 -15.77 -14.35
N MET A 210 -2.05 -15.91 -14.45
CA MET A 210 -1.38 -16.17 -15.70
C MET A 210 -1.21 -17.68 -15.82
N ASN A 211 -1.83 -18.29 -16.83
CA ASN A 211 -1.56 -19.69 -17.13
C ASN A 211 -0.08 -19.80 -17.52
N SER A 212 0.68 -20.59 -16.77
CA SER A 212 2.05 -21.00 -17.09
C SER A 212 2.04 -21.96 -18.27
#